data_AF-B1LZN9-F1
#
_entry.id   AF-B1LZN9-F1
#
_cell.length_a   1.000
_cell.length_b   1.000
_cell.length_c   1.000
_cell.angle_alpha   90.00
_cell.angle_beta   90.00
_cell.angle_gamma   90.00
#
_symmetry.space_group_name_H-M   'P 1'
#
loop_
_entity.id
_entity.type
_entity.pdbx_description
1 polymer ?
#
loop_
_entity_poly.entity_id
_entity_poly.type
_entity_poly.pdbx_seq_one_letter_code
_entity_poly.pdbx_strand_id
1 'polypeptide(L)'
;MDLQDGRAPARVVIADCDPGRRVSLREIVLRFDPGAVIDEATSGQALCDILLRHRPTLAFVGLQLDDLSGPEAVAVARRAGAEPPCLVLVATRVLPHWQEIATSLGAYEVLKTPLDPSHIEQLLHADARRRAPTRALLACSTPAGRSAISRVVARSGFAIELDETDDGRHALKQLKLAAYDFAFIDVKLGGIDGLELACQIQPLGLPTRITLLTTSELEPVAQAGRYFGVDAVLRMPFYARDIDLALHNALGLRRPYLLNALTAPPAPSALLRIADLPNPRRKIA
;
A
#
# COMPACT_ATOMS: atom_id res chain seq x y z
N MET A 1 -25.28 -2.39 14.87
CA MET A 1 -25.66 -1.04 14.41
C MET A 1 -24.93 -0.87 13.10
N ASP A 2 -25.56 -1.39 12.04
CA ASP A 2 -24.96 -1.53 10.72
C ASP A 2 -24.93 -0.16 10.05
N LEU A 3 -23.75 0.43 10.01
CA LEU A 3 -23.44 1.47 9.04
C LEU A 3 -23.27 0.75 7.71
N GLN A 4 -24.36 0.64 6.95
CA GLN A 4 -24.26 0.42 5.51
C GLN A 4 -23.57 1.67 4.94
N ASP A 5 -22.23 1.62 4.88
CA ASP A 5 -21.44 2.54 4.08
C ASP A 5 -22.06 2.54 2.68
N GLY A 6 -22.38 3.71 2.13
CA GLY A 6 -22.90 3.91 0.77
C GLY A 6 -21.89 3.56 -0.33
N ARG A 7 -21.10 2.52 -0.11
CA ARG A 7 -20.08 2.01 -1.00
C ARG A 7 -20.76 1.15 -2.07
N ALA A 8 -20.47 1.44 -3.33
CA ALA A 8 -20.86 0.55 -4.42
C ALA A 8 -20.28 -0.86 -4.16
N PRO A 9 -21.07 -1.93 -4.41
CA PRO A 9 -20.63 -3.30 -4.17
C PRO A 9 -19.34 -3.60 -4.92
N ALA A 10 -18.42 -4.33 -4.30
CA ALA A 10 -17.17 -4.68 -4.95
C ALA A 10 -17.46 -5.57 -6.18
N ARG A 11 -16.82 -5.25 -7.32
CA ARG A 11 -16.79 -6.17 -8.47
C ARG A 11 -15.51 -6.98 -8.38
N VAL A 12 -15.67 -8.30 -8.26
CA VAL A 12 -14.57 -9.23 -8.02
C VAL A 12 -14.56 -10.27 -9.12
N VAL A 13 -13.37 -10.62 -9.61
CA VAL A 13 -13.19 -11.81 -10.43
C VAL A 13 -12.38 -12.85 -9.67
N ILE A 14 -12.83 -14.11 -9.71
CA ILE A 14 -12.10 -15.26 -9.17
C ILE A 14 -11.81 -16.21 -10.34
N ALA A 15 -10.56 -16.20 -10.80
CA ALA A 15 -10.10 -17.06 -11.88
C ALA A 15 -9.18 -18.15 -11.33
N ASP A 16 -9.65 -19.39 -11.29
CA ASP A 16 -8.86 -20.54 -10.84
C ASP A 16 -9.46 -21.82 -11.42
N CYS A 17 -8.65 -22.78 -11.88
CA CYS A 17 -9.15 -24.05 -12.41
C CYS A 17 -9.78 -24.95 -11.32
N ASP A 18 -9.38 -24.79 -10.05
CA ASP A 18 -9.87 -25.60 -8.94
C ASP A 18 -11.22 -25.07 -8.40
N PRO A 19 -12.29 -25.87 -8.47
CA PRO A 19 -13.61 -25.45 -8.03
C PRO A 19 -13.69 -25.22 -6.52
N GLY A 20 -12.93 -25.97 -5.71
CA GLY A 20 -12.90 -25.80 -4.25
C GLY A 20 -12.29 -24.46 -3.85
N ARG A 21 -11.20 -24.03 -4.51
CA ARG A 21 -10.61 -22.70 -4.29
C ARG A 21 -11.56 -21.59 -4.71
N ARG A 22 -12.25 -21.71 -5.85
CA ARG A 22 -13.25 -20.71 -6.27
C ARG A 22 -14.38 -20.57 -5.25
N VAL A 23 -14.95 -21.68 -4.79
CA VAL A 23 -16.00 -21.68 -3.76
C VAL A 23 -15.50 -21.05 -2.47
N SER A 24 -14.32 -21.44 -1.99
CA SER A 24 -13.74 -20.89 -0.76
C SER A 24 -13.51 -19.38 -0.83
N LEU A 25 -12.90 -18.89 -1.92
CA LEU A 25 -12.70 -17.44 -2.11
C LEU A 25 -14.03 -16.70 -2.23
N ARG A 26 -15.01 -17.26 -2.94
CA ARG A 26 -16.36 -16.70 -3.09
C ARG A 26 -17.04 -16.53 -1.73
N GLU A 27 -17.01 -17.57 -0.89
CA GLU A 27 -17.61 -17.53 0.44
C GLU A 27 -16.97 -16.48 1.35
N ILE A 28 -15.64 -16.35 1.32
CA ILE A 28 -14.93 -15.35 2.12
C ILE A 28 -15.26 -13.93 1.64
N VAL A 29 -15.27 -13.71 0.31
CA VAL A 29 -15.63 -12.41 -0.26
C VAL A 29 -17.06 -12.02 0.10
N LEU A 30 -18.03 -12.94 -0.04
CA LEU A 30 -19.44 -12.67 0.28
C LEU A 30 -19.69 -12.50 1.78
N ARG A 31 -18.87 -13.12 2.64
CA ARG A 31 -18.92 -12.87 4.08
C ARG A 31 -18.47 -11.45 4.43
N PHE A 32 -17.44 -10.95 3.74
CA PHE A 32 -16.91 -9.61 3.94
C PHE A 32 -17.79 -8.51 3.32
N ASP A 33 -18.23 -8.72 2.07
CA ASP A 33 -19.10 -7.83 1.32
C ASP A 33 -20.26 -8.67 0.72
N PRO A 34 -21.40 -8.79 1.43
CA PRO A 34 -22.56 -9.54 0.96
C PRO A 34 -23.15 -9.02 -0.35
N GLY A 35 -22.85 -7.78 -0.72
CA GLY A 35 -23.29 -7.16 -1.97
C GLY A 35 -22.35 -7.40 -3.16
N ALA A 36 -21.18 -8.00 -2.94
CA ALA A 36 -20.16 -8.15 -3.97
C ALA A 36 -20.68 -8.91 -5.20
N VAL A 37 -20.38 -8.37 -6.38
CA VAL A 37 -20.66 -9.02 -7.67
C VAL A 37 -19.43 -9.81 -8.07
N ILE A 38 -19.56 -11.14 -8.11
CA ILE A 38 -18.45 -12.06 -8.34
C ILE A 38 -18.61 -12.74 -9.69
N ASP A 39 -17.68 -12.48 -10.60
CA ASP A 39 -17.47 -13.25 -11.82
C ASP A 39 -16.47 -14.38 -11.56
N GLU A 40 -16.69 -15.56 -12.12
CA GLU A 40 -15.78 -16.69 -12.02
C GLU A 40 -15.25 -17.10 -13.40
N ALA A 41 -13.99 -17.52 -13.45
CA ALA A 41 -13.37 -18.04 -14.67
C ALA A 41 -12.53 -19.29 -14.37
N THR A 42 -12.52 -20.24 -15.29
CA THR A 42 -11.62 -21.41 -15.25
C THR A 42 -10.55 -21.35 -16.35
N SER A 43 -10.77 -20.51 -17.37
CA SER A 43 -9.84 -20.25 -18.47
C SER A 43 -9.30 -18.82 -18.43
N GLY A 44 -8.09 -18.64 -18.93
CA GLY A 44 -7.45 -17.36 -19.11
C GLY A 44 -8.14 -16.48 -20.15
N GLN A 45 -8.74 -17.06 -21.20
CA GLN A 45 -9.54 -16.29 -22.15
C GLN A 45 -10.77 -15.66 -21.47
N ALA A 46 -11.51 -16.44 -20.66
CA ALA A 46 -12.64 -15.92 -19.90
C ALA A 46 -12.22 -14.84 -18.89
N LEU A 47 -11.11 -15.05 -18.19
CA LEU A 47 -10.53 -14.03 -17.30
C LEU A 47 -10.23 -12.74 -18.07
N CYS A 48 -9.58 -12.82 -19.23
CA CYS A 48 -9.26 -11.66 -20.06
C CYS A 48 -10.53 -10.88 -20.47
N ASP A 49 -11.56 -11.60 -20.93
CA ASP A 49 -12.84 -10.99 -21.31
C ASP A 49 -13.53 -10.29 -20.13
N ILE A 50 -13.52 -10.90 -18.95
CA ILE A 50 -14.08 -10.29 -17.72
C ILE A 50 -13.30 -9.02 -17.35
N LEU A 51 -11.96 -9.07 -17.35
CA LEU A 51 -11.12 -7.91 -17.02
C LEU A 51 -11.40 -6.74 -17.98
N LEU A 52 -11.55 -7.02 -19.28
CA LEU A 52 -11.80 -5.99 -20.30
C LEU A 52 -13.20 -5.39 -20.21
N ARG A 53 -14.22 -6.22 -20.04
CA ARG A 53 -15.63 -5.81 -20.12
C ARG A 53 -16.20 -5.33 -18.79
N HIS A 54 -15.95 -6.06 -17.71
CA HIS A 54 -16.60 -5.81 -16.42
C HIS A 54 -15.77 -4.92 -15.50
N ARG A 55 -14.47 -4.79 -15.78
CA ARG A 55 -13.53 -3.92 -15.05
C ARG A 55 -13.62 -4.13 -13.53
N PRO A 56 -13.39 -5.37 -13.05
CA PRO A 56 -13.44 -5.66 -11.62
C PRO A 56 -12.37 -4.86 -10.86
N THR A 57 -12.69 -4.47 -9.63
CA THR A 57 -11.77 -3.72 -8.77
C THR A 57 -10.77 -4.64 -8.05
N LEU A 58 -11.14 -5.92 -7.89
CA LEU A 58 -10.36 -6.95 -7.22
C LEU A 58 -10.34 -8.22 -8.08
N ALA A 59 -9.16 -8.80 -8.27
CA ALA A 59 -8.98 -10.03 -9.04
C ALA A 59 -8.15 -11.05 -8.24
N PHE A 60 -8.73 -12.21 -7.94
CA PHE A 60 -8.00 -13.39 -7.50
C PHE A 60 -7.69 -14.25 -8.72
N VAL A 61 -6.41 -14.44 -9.03
CA VAL A 61 -5.97 -15.12 -10.25
C VAL A 61 -5.01 -16.25 -9.90
N GLY A 62 -5.48 -17.48 -10.06
CA GLY A 62 -4.68 -18.70 -9.99
C GLY A 62 -3.61 -18.73 -11.07
N LEU A 63 -2.44 -19.32 -10.76
CA LEU A 63 -1.35 -19.42 -11.74
C LEU A 63 -1.67 -20.36 -12.90
N GLN A 64 -2.53 -21.36 -12.69
CA GLN A 64 -2.94 -22.33 -13.71
C GLN A 64 -4.43 -22.15 -14.01
N LEU A 65 -4.74 -22.00 -15.30
CA LEU A 65 -6.10 -22.01 -15.86
C LEU A 65 -6.11 -22.97 -17.06
N ASP A 66 -7.28 -23.25 -17.61
CA ASP A 66 -7.49 -24.35 -18.58
C ASP A 66 -6.73 -24.17 -19.92
N ASP A 67 -6.53 -22.94 -20.39
CA ASP A 67 -5.93 -22.61 -21.69
C ASP A 67 -4.62 -21.78 -21.58
N LEU A 68 -4.71 -20.55 -21.09
CA LEU A 68 -3.60 -19.63 -20.81
C LEU A 68 -3.34 -19.62 -19.32
N SER A 69 -2.09 -19.44 -18.87
CA SER A 69 -1.86 -19.22 -17.44
C SER A 69 -2.49 -17.90 -16.98
N GLY A 70 -2.86 -17.82 -15.70
CA GLY A 70 -3.44 -16.59 -15.12
C GLY A 70 -2.55 -15.36 -15.34
N PRO A 71 -1.23 -15.42 -15.07
CA PRO A 71 -0.28 -14.36 -15.39
C PRO A 71 -0.30 -13.92 -16.87
N GLU A 72 -0.38 -14.86 -17.81
CA GLU A 72 -0.45 -14.54 -19.25
C GLU A 72 -1.77 -13.83 -19.60
N ALA A 73 -2.91 -14.32 -19.09
CA ALA A 73 -4.20 -13.70 -19.30
C ALA A 73 -4.26 -12.26 -18.75
N VAL A 74 -3.71 -12.03 -17.55
CA VAL A 74 -3.57 -10.68 -16.98
C VAL A 74 -2.65 -9.81 -17.83
N ALA A 75 -1.52 -10.34 -18.31
CA ALA A 75 -0.61 -9.60 -19.19
C ALA A 75 -1.30 -9.17 -20.50
N VAL A 76 -2.12 -10.04 -21.09
CA VAL A 76 -2.91 -9.74 -22.30
C VAL A 76 -3.93 -8.64 -22.01
N ALA A 77 -4.73 -8.77 -20.94
CA ALA A 77 -5.71 -7.76 -20.55
C ALA A 77 -5.06 -6.40 -20.26
N ARG A 78 -3.91 -6.39 -19.57
CA ARG A 78 -3.16 -5.17 -19.25
C ARG A 78 -2.65 -4.45 -20.49
N ARG A 79 -2.13 -5.19 -21.49
CA ARG A 79 -1.72 -4.61 -22.79
C ARG A 79 -2.89 -3.96 -23.53
N ALA A 80 -4.11 -4.49 -23.35
CA ALA A 80 -5.35 -3.91 -23.86
C ALA A 80 -5.96 -2.83 -22.95
N GLY A 81 -5.22 -2.37 -21.93
CA GLY A 81 -5.61 -1.28 -21.04
C GLY A 81 -6.56 -1.68 -19.91
N ALA A 82 -6.68 -2.97 -19.59
CA ALA A 82 -7.43 -3.48 -18.45
C ALA A 82 -6.49 -4.00 -17.36
N GLU A 83 -6.32 -3.20 -16.31
CA GLU A 83 -5.55 -3.54 -15.12
C GLU A 83 -6.46 -3.42 -13.89
N PRO A 84 -6.72 -4.51 -13.15
CA PRO A 84 -7.51 -4.43 -11.94
C PRO A 84 -6.71 -3.68 -10.84
N PRO A 85 -7.31 -2.71 -10.13
CA PRO A 85 -6.65 -1.96 -9.06
C PRO A 85 -6.02 -2.82 -7.96
N CYS A 86 -6.61 -3.99 -7.68
CA CYS A 86 -6.09 -4.96 -6.73
C CYS A 86 -6.00 -6.34 -7.39
N LEU A 87 -4.81 -6.67 -7.89
CA LEU A 87 -4.48 -7.99 -8.41
C LEU A 87 -3.86 -8.86 -7.32
N VAL A 88 -4.44 -10.04 -7.08
CA VAL A 88 -3.95 -11.05 -6.15
C VAL A 88 -3.64 -12.32 -6.93
N LEU A 89 -2.37 -12.70 -6.98
CA LEU A 89 -1.96 -13.97 -7.59
C LEU A 89 -2.08 -15.09 -6.56
N VAL A 90 -2.75 -16.19 -6.93
CA VAL A 90 -2.93 -17.36 -6.08
C VAL A 90 -2.03 -18.48 -6.57
N ALA A 91 -0.98 -18.76 -5.80
CA ALA A 91 0.07 -19.69 -6.14
C ALA A 91 -0.07 -21.01 -5.38
N THR A 92 -0.13 -22.12 -6.11
CA THR A 92 -0.04 -23.48 -5.53
C THR A 92 1.40 -23.85 -5.17
N ARG A 93 2.36 -23.29 -5.90
CA ARG A 93 3.80 -23.43 -5.68
C ARG A 93 4.50 -22.10 -5.89
N VAL A 94 5.63 -21.90 -5.21
CA VAL A 94 6.47 -20.72 -5.41
C VAL A 94 7.24 -20.91 -6.72
N LEU A 95 6.97 -20.07 -7.72
CA LEU A 95 7.70 -20.07 -8.98
C LEU A 95 9.08 -19.40 -8.81
N PRO A 96 10.10 -19.81 -9.58
CA PRO A 96 11.31 -18.99 -9.75
C PRO A 96 10.93 -17.60 -10.27
N HIS A 97 11.63 -16.56 -9.80
CA HIS A 97 11.39 -15.16 -10.21
C HIS A 97 9.94 -14.66 -10.01
N TRP A 98 9.17 -15.30 -9.12
CA TRP A 98 7.77 -14.92 -8.88
C TRP A 98 7.60 -13.44 -8.52
N GLN A 99 8.58 -12.84 -7.85
CA GLN A 99 8.56 -11.42 -7.47
C GLN A 99 8.57 -10.51 -8.70
N GLU A 100 9.41 -10.82 -9.69
CA GLU A 100 9.53 -10.04 -10.93
C GLU A 100 8.24 -10.16 -11.76
N ILE A 101 7.71 -11.38 -11.88
CA ILE A 101 6.44 -11.63 -12.58
C ILE A 101 5.32 -10.84 -11.89
N ALA A 102 5.15 -10.99 -10.57
CA ALA A 102 4.12 -10.32 -9.81
C ALA A 102 4.23 -8.78 -9.93
N THR A 103 5.44 -8.24 -9.80
CA THR A 103 5.70 -6.79 -9.95
C THR A 103 5.39 -6.31 -11.37
N SER A 104 5.82 -7.04 -12.40
CA SER A 104 5.57 -6.67 -13.81
C SER A 104 4.10 -6.72 -14.20
N LEU A 105 3.27 -7.46 -13.45
CA LEU A 105 1.82 -7.50 -13.63
C LEU A 105 1.07 -6.47 -12.78
N GLY A 106 1.76 -5.73 -11.90
CA GLY A 106 1.11 -4.82 -10.96
C GLY A 106 0.35 -5.56 -9.86
N ALA A 107 0.78 -6.79 -9.51
CA ALA A 107 0.17 -7.54 -8.42
C ALA A 107 0.33 -6.76 -7.11
N TYR A 108 -0.78 -6.64 -6.38
CA TYR A 108 -0.77 -6.13 -5.02
C TYR A 108 -0.30 -7.20 -4.04
N GLU A 109 -0.71 -8.45 -4.26
CA GLU A 109 -0.41 -9.55 -3.36
C GLU A 109 -0.16 -10.87 -4.11
N VAL A 110 0.61 -11.75 -3.48
CA VAL A 110 0.74 -13.16 -3.87
C VAL A 110 0.38 -14.04 -2.68
N LEU A 111 -0.73 -14.77 -2.78
CA LEU A 111 -1.17 -15.74 -1.79
C LEU A 111 -0.65 -17.13 -2.16
N LYS A 112 -0.18 -17.88 -1.15
CA LYS A 112 0.22 -19.28 -1.30
C LYS A 112 -0.85 -20.19 -0.72
N THR A 113 -1.19 -21.27 -1.40
CA THR A 113 -2.10 -22.30 -0.86
C THR A 113 -1.41 -23.15 0.24
N PRO A 114 -2.16 -23.69 1.23
CA PRO A 114 -3.60 -23.52 1.43
C PRO A 114 -3.96 -22.08 1.82
N LEU A 115 -5.12 -21.62 1.36
CA LEU A 115 -5.60 -20.27 1.62
C LEU A 115 -6.06 -20.15 3.07
N ASP A 116 -5.55 -19.16 3.79
CA ASP A 116 -6.01 -18.82 5.13
C ASP A 116 -7.13 -17.76 5.03
N PRO A 117 -8.35 -18.05 5.49
CA PRO A 117 -9.47 -17.11 5.44
C PRO A 117 -9.17 -15.78 6.15
N SER A 118 -8.47 -15.82 7.29
CA SER A 118 -8.11 -14.61 8.05
C SER A 118 -7.15 -13.73 7.24
N HIS A 119 -6.28 -14.36 6.44
CA HIS A 119 -5.38 -13.62 5.57
C HIS A 119 -6.11 -12.95 4.42
N ILE A 120 -7.11 -13.61 3.86
CA ILE A 120 -7.94 -13.04 2.79
C ILE A 120 -8.80 -11.90 3.35
N GLU A 121 -9.43 -12.07 4.51
CA GLU A 121 -10.20 -11.00 5.16
C GLU A 121 -9.34 -9.76 5.44
N GLN A 122 -8.12 -9.93 5.96
CA GLN A 122 -7.20 -8.80 6.17
C GLN A 122 -6.77 -8.13 4.85
N LEU A 123 -6.64 -8.90 3.76
CA LEU A 123 -6.41 -8.34 2.42
C LEU A 123 -7.60 -7.51 1.96
N LEU A 124 -8.83 -8.01 2.13
CA LEU A 124 -10.06 -7.29 1.77
C LEU A 124 -10.22 -6.00 2.57
N HIS A 125 -9.91 -6.00 3.88
CA HIS A 125 -9.86 -4.78 4.69
C HIS A 125 -8.80 -3.79 4.19
N ALA A 126 -7.62 -4.26 3.79
CA ALA A 126 -6.56 -3.40 3.26
C ALA A 126 -6.97 -2.78 1.91
N ASP A 127 -7.53 -3.58 0.98
CA ASP A 127 -8.10 -3.08 -0.28
C ASP A 127 -9.22 -2.05 -0.01
N ALA A 128 -10.08 -2.36 0.95
CA ALA A 128 -11.17 -1.50 1.34
C ALA A 128 -10.67 -0.13 1.78
N ARG A 129 -9.63 -0.08 2.63
CA ARG A 129 -9.01 1.16 3.12
C ARG A 129 -8.21 1.87 2.04
N ARG A 130 -7.54 1.16 1.13
CA ARG A 130 -6.81 1.72 -0.03
C ARG A 130 -7.73 2.56 -0.91
N ARG A 131 -8.95 2.09 -1.14
CA ARG A 131 -9.95 2.79 -1.96
C ARG A 131 -10.71 3.90 -1.22
N ALA A 132 -10.60 3.98 0.10
CA ALA A 132 -11.23 5.05 0.87
C ALA A 132 -10.44 6.36 0.70
N PRO A 133 -11.12 7.51 0.53
CA PRO A 133 -10.46 8.81 0.45
C PRO A 133 -9.52 9.04 1.65
N THR A 134 -8.31 9.48 1.35
CA THR A 134 -7.25 9.69 2.34
C THR A 134 -6.64 11.06 2.09
N ARG A 135 -6.57 11.90 3.11
CA ARG A 135 -5.94 13.22 2.97
C ARG A 135 -4.52 13.17 3.50
N ALA A 136 -3.59 13.67 2.70
CA ALA A 136 -2.18 13.68 3.04
C ALA A 136 -1.54 15.04 2.80
N LEU A 137 -0.52 15.36 3.61
CA LEU A 137 0.33 16.52 3.39
C LEU A 137 1.73 16.08 2.94
N LEU A 138 2.26 16.71 1.91
CA LEU A 138 3.66 16.63 1.51
C LEU A 138 4.33 17.99 1.69
N ALA A 139 5.17 18.11 2.72
CA ALA A 139 6.04 19.25 2.92
C ALA A 139 7.47 18.89 2.48
N CYS A 140 7.89 19.32 1.30
CA CYS A 140 9.24 19.08 0.80
C CYS A 140 9.80 20.29 0.06
N SER A 141 11.02 20.69 0.43
CA SER A 141 11.64 21.93 -0.04
C SER A 141 12.03 21.88 -1.51
N THR A 142 12.41 20.72 -2.02
CA THR A 142 12.87 20.57 -3.40
C THR A 142 11.71 20.23 -4.37
N PRO A 143 11.57 20.95 -5.50
CA PRO A 143 10.56 20.62 -6.51
C PRO A 143 10.71 19.20 -7.08
N ALA A 144 11.95 18.71 -7.19
CA ALA A 144 12.25 17.37 -7.65
C ALA A 144 11.77 16.30 -6.65
N GLY A 145 12.01 16.50 -5.35
CA GLY A 145 11.52 15.63 -4.29
C GLY A 145 9.99 15.60 -4.23
N ARG A 146 9.35 16.76 -4.29
CA ARG A 146 7.88 16.86 -4.37
C ARG A 146 7.32 16.07 -5.57
N SER A 147 7.83 16.38 -6.77
CA SER A 147 7.39 15.72 -8.01
C SER A 147 7.61 14.20 -7.99
N ALA A 148 8.69 13.72 -7.38
CA ALA A 148 8.98 12.30 -7.27
C ALA A 148 7.98 11.60 -6.34
N ILE A 149 7.74 12.15 -5.15
CA ILE A 149 6.82 11.58 -4.16
C ILE A 149 5.38 11.63 -4.68
N SER A 150 4.91 12.78 -5.17
CA SER A 150 3.54 12.93 -5.69
C SER A 150 3.25 11.96 -6.83
N ARG A 151 4.22 11.71 -7.72
CA ARG A 151 4.08 10.73 -8.79
C ARG A 151 3.95 9.30 -8.28
N VAL A 152 4.73 8.92 -7.27
CA VAL A 152 4.67 7.58 -6.68
C VAL A 152 3.36 7.41 -5.91
N VAL A 153 2.97 8.39 -5.09
CA VAL A 153 1.71 8.40 -4.35
C VAL A 153 0.52 8.26 -5.31
N ALA A 154 0.48 9.01 -6.40
CA ALA A 154 -0.57 8.94 -7.42
C ALA A 154 -0.67 7.56 -8.12
N ARG A 155 0.39 6.74 -8.07
CA ARG A 155 0.45 5.40 -8.68
C ARG A 155 0.38 4.26 -7.67
N SER A 156 0.27 4.55 -6.38
CA SER A 156 0.23 3.56 -5.28
C SER A 156 -1.06 2.70 -5.26
N GLY A 157 -2.09 3.12 -6.00
CA GLY A 157 -3.42 2.52 -5.95
C GLY A 157 -4.22 2.89 -4.69
N PHE A 158 -3.71 3.81 -3.86
CA PHE A 158 -4.47 4.42 -2.78
C PHE A 158 -5.20 5.67 -3.28
N ALA A 159 -6.43 5.89 -2.81
CA ALA A 159 -7.21 7.10 -3.08
C ALA A 159 -6.73 8.25 -2.19
N ILE A 160 -5.61 8.87 -2.56
CA ILE A 160 -4.96 9.93 -1.77
C ILE A 160 -5.17 11.30 -2.42
N GLU A 161 -5.70 12.24 -1.64
CA GLU A 161 -5.69 13.67 -1.90
C GLU A 161 -4.45 14.27 -1.23
N LEU A 162 -3.48 14.69 -2.04
CA LEU A 162 -2.18 15.16 -1.56
C LEU A 162 -2.09 16.69 -1.65
N ASP A 163 -2.05 17.34 -0.49
CA ASP A 163 -1.73 18.76 -0.39
C ASP A 163 -0.20 18.94 -0.35
N GLU A 164 0.35 19.88 -1.13
CA GLU A 164 1.79 20.09 -1.23
C GLU A 164 2.22 21.46 -0.71
N THR A 165 3.40 21.52 -0.08
CA THR A 165 4.08 22.79 0.25
C THR A 165 5.60 22.62 0.33
N ASP A 166 6.35 23.71 0.21
CA ASP A 166 7.81 23.79 0.36
C ASP A 166 8.28 24.48 1.65
N ASP A 167 7.36 25.02 2.45
CA ASP A 167 7.68 25.82 3.61
C ASP A 167 7.15 25.18 4.90
N GLY A 168 8.02 25.09 5.91
CA GLY A 168 7.69 24.47 7.19
C GLY A 168 6.64 25.25 7.99
N ARG A 169 6.61 26.59 7.88
CA ARG A 169 5.60 27.39 8.61
C ARG A 169 4.22 27.20 7.99
N HIS A 170 4.16 27.11 6.65
CA HIS A 170 2.93 26.78 5.97
C HIS A 170 2.46 25.35 6.28
N ALA A 171 3.38 24.37 6.29
CA ALA A 171 3.07 23.00 6.71
C ALA A 171 2.51 22.93 8.14
N LEU A 172 3.14 23.63 9.10
CA LEU A 172 2.64 23.75 10.48
C LEU A 172 1.23 24.33 10.55
N LYS A 173 0.95 25.37 9.75
CA LYS A 173 -0.38 25.97 9.66
C LYS A 173 -1.40 24.97 9.11
N GLN A 174 -1.07 24.26 8.03
CA GLN A 174 -1.94 23.25 7.42
C GLN A 174 -2.27 22.12 8.40
N LEU A 175 -1.26 21.58 9.11
CA LEU A 175 -1.45 20.50 10.10
C LEU A 175 -2.33 20.93 11.28
N LYS A 176 -2.34 22.23 11.64
CA LYS A 176 -3.22 22.77 12.69
C LYS A 176 -4.66 22.99 12.23
N LEU A 177 -4.88 23.22 10.94
CA LEU A 177 -6.19 23.64 10.39
C LEU A 177 -6.95 22.52 9.69
N ALA A 178 -6.24 21.53 9.14
CA ALA A 178 -6.82 20.43 8.38
C ALA A 178 -6.54 19.08 9.04
N ALA A 179 -7.48 18.15 8.90
CA ALA A 179 -7.30 16.76 9.31
C ALA A 179 -6.61 15.99 8.19
N TYR A 180 -5.36 15.58 8.44
CA TYR A 180 -4.60 14.69 7.56
C TYR A 180 -4.48 13.31 8.21
N ASP A 181 -4.65 12.25 7.43
CA ASP A 181 -4.36 10.88 7.86
C ASP A 181 -2.86 10.68 8.10
N PHE A 182 -2.04 11.24 7.20
CA PHE A 182 -0.58 11.21 7.31
C PHE A 182 0.09 12.41 6.65
N ALA A 183 1.35 12.64 7.02
CA ALA A 183 2.19 13.68 6.43
C ALA A 183 3.60 13.16 6.12
N PHE A 184 4.08 13.48 4.94
CA PHE A 184 5.48 13.37 4.54
C PHE A 184 6.16 14.73 4.73
N ILE A 185 7.17 14.80 5.59
CA ILE A 185 7.79 16.08 5.98
C ILE A 185 9.30 15.99 5.81
N ASP A 186 9.86 16.77 4.89
CA ASP A 186 11.29 16.91 4.72
C ASP A 186 11.94 17.47 5.97
N VAL A 187 13.03 16.85 6.42
CA VAL A 187 13.81 17.34 7.55
C VAL A 187 14.38 18.71 7.22
N LYS A 188 14.79 18.95 5.97
CA LYS A 188 15.35 20.23 5.53
C LYS A 188 14.30 21.06 4.80
N LEU A 189 13.44 21.73 5.58
CA LEU A 189 12.46 22.70 5.09
C LEU A 189 12.95 24.14 5.26
N GLY A 190 12.43 25.03 4.42
CA GLY A 190 12.53 26.47 4.64
C GLY A 190 11.62 26.90 5.79
N GLY A 191 11.95 28.02 6.44
CA GLY A 191 11.15 28.57 7.54
C GLY A 191 11.43 27.89 8.88
N ILE A 192 10.84 26.72 9.10
CA ILE A 192 11.15 25.83 10.26
C ILE A 192 11.55 24.47 9.72
N ASP A 193 12.50 23.80 10.38
CA ASP A 193 12.94 22.48 9.96
C ASP A 193 11.89 21.39 10.32
N GLY A 194 11.97 20.22 9.68
CA GLY A 194 10.96 19.17 9.83
C GLY A 194 10.93 18.53 11.23
N LEU A 195 12.05 18.51 11.95
CA LEU A 195 12.12 17.99 13.33
C LEU A 195 11.54 19.02 14.31
N GLU A 196 11.85 20.30 14.12
CA GLU A 196 11.25 21.39 14.87
C GLU A 196 9.73 21.43 14.64
N LEU A 197 9.28 21.28 13.40
CA LEU A 197 7.86 21.17 13.07
C LEU A 197 7.21 20.02 13.84
N ALA A 198 7.79 18.80 13.78
CA ALA A 198 7.29 17.65 14.52
C ALA A 198 7.22 17.92 16.03
N CYS A 199 8.26 18.54 16.61
CA CYS A 199 8.29 18.95 18.01
C CYS A 199 7.14 19.91 18.36
N GLN A 200 6.85 20.89 17.49
CA GLN A 200 5.77 21.86 17.72
C GLN A 200 4.37 21.27 17.62
N ILE A 201 4.15 20.22 16.81
CA ILE A 201 2.83 19.58 16.68
C ILE A 201 2.61 18.41 17.64
N GLN A 202 3.68 17.81 18.18
CA GLN A 202 3.58 16.73 19.17
C GLN A 202 2.64 17.04 20.35
N PRO A 203 2.70 18.22 21.01
CA PRO A 203 1.83 18.51 22.14
C PRO A 203 0.35 18.71 21.74
N LEU A 204 0.05 18.84 20.45
CA LEU A 204 -1.32 18.99 19.95
C LEU A 204 -2.08 17.66 19.86
N GLY A 205 -1.37 16.52 19.95
CA GLY A 205 -2.01 15.19 19.94
C GLY A 205 -2.79 14.89 18.65
N LEU A 206 -2.34 15.43 17.51
CA LEU A 206 -3.00 15.19 16.22
C LEU A 206 -2.95 13.69 15.86
N PRO A 207 -4.01 13.14 15.26
CA PRO A 207 -4.03 11.74 14.82
C PRO A 207 -3.14 11.49 13.59
N THR A 208 -2.64 12.54 12.96
CA THR A 208 -1.82 12.49 11.74
C THR A 208 -0.53 11.72 11.96
N ARG A 209 -0.30 10.69 11.15
CA ARG A 209 0.95 9.92 11.16
C ARG A 209 2.06 10.63 10.42
N ILE A 210 3.25 10.73 11.01
CA ILE A 210 4.35 11.54 10.48
C ILE A 210 5.47 10.64 9.97
N THR A 211 5.81 10.80 8.69
CA THR A 211 7.02 10.23 8.09
C THR A 211 7.97 11.35 7.70
N LEU A 212 9.15 11.39 8.32
CA LEU A 212 10.19 12.36 7.96
C LEU A 212 10.92 11.91 6.68
N LEU A 213 11.18 12.84 5.76
CA LEU A 213 11.98 12.60 4.57
C LEU A 213 13.39 13.16 4.79
N THR A 214 14.43 12.43 4.41
CA THR A 214 15.81 12.89 4.59
C THR A 214 16.72 12.41 3.49
N THR A 215 17.76 13.17 3.14
CA THR A 215 18.87 12.70 2.30
C THR A 215 20.05 12.16 3.13
N SER A 216 19.97 12.28 4.45
CA SER A 216 21.01 11.87 5.40
C SER A 216 20.74 10.44 5.92
N GLU A 217 21.60 9.97 6.82
CA GLU A 217 21.42 8.67 7.47
C GLU A 217 20.13 8.61 8.32
N LEU A 218 19.49 7.44 8.32
CA LEU A 218 18.17 7.22 8.91
C LEU A 218 18.20 7.25 10.45
N GLU A 219 19.11 6.48 11.06
CA GLU A 219 19.16 6.28 12.51
C GLU A 219 19.26 7.58 13.33
N PRO A 220 20.13 8.56 13.01
CA PRO A 220 20.20 9.79 13.79
C PRO A 220 18.89 10.59 13.75
N VAL A 221 18.27 10.69 12.56
CA VAL A 221 16.98 11.39 12.37
C VAL A 221 15.87 10.66 13.11
N ALA A 222 15.85 9.32 13.02
CA ALA A 222 14.88 8.49 13.69
C ALA A 222 14.99 8.58 15.22
N GLN A 223 16.22 8.60 15.74
CA GLN A 223 16.48 8.74 17.18
C GLN A 223 16.04 10.10 17.73
N ALA A 224 16.20 11.17 16.94
CA ALA A 224 15.67 12.49 17.29
C ALA A 224 14.13 12.53 17.19
N GLY A 225 13.57 12.06 16.07
CA GLY A 225 12.12 12.07 15.81
C GLY A 225 11.30 11.22 16.79
N ARG A 226 11.90 10.20 17.42
CA ARG A 226 11.24 9.32 18.40
C ARG A 226 10.56 10.07 19.54
N TYR A 227 11.07 11.23 19.92
CA TYR A 227 10.51 12.05 21.02
C TYR A 227 9.39 13.00 20.56
N PHE A 228 9.19 13.14 19.24
CA PHE A 228 8.30 14.14 18.63
C PHE A 228 7.11 13.52 17.90
N GLY A 229 6.75 12.28 18.23
CA GLY A 229 5.60 11.59 17.62
C GLY A 229 5.79 11.18 16.16
N VAL A 230 7.04 11.14 15.67
CA VAL A 230 7.36 10.62 14.33
C VAL A 230 7.15 9.11 14.31
N ASP A 231 6.49 8.59 13.27
CA ASP A 231 6.23 7.16 13.10
C ASP A 231 7.33 6.45 12.27
N ALA A 232 7.90 7.16 11.29
CA ALA A 232 8.95 6.63 10.43
C ALA A 232 9.86 7.72 9.83
N VAL A 233 11.01 7.29 9.30
CA VAL A 233 11.92 8.12 8.51
C VAL A 233 12.17 7.41 7.18
N LEU A 234 12.05 8.14 6.07
CA LEU A 234 12.29 7.66 4.72
C LEU A 234 13.49 8.40 4.12
N ARG A 235 14.48 7.64 3.65
CA ARG A 235 15.67 8.18 3.00
C ARG A 235 15.43 8.40 1.51
N MET A 236 15.89 9.52 1.00
CA MET A 236 15.96 9.84 -0.42
C MET A 236 17.41 9.62 -0.92
N PRO A 237 17.60 9.04 -2.12
CA PRO A 237 16.59 8.52 -3.05
C PRO A 237 15.94 7.23 -2.54
N PHE A 238 14.73 6.96 -3.03
CA PHE A 238 13.89 5.81 -2.67
C PHE A 238 13.33 5.12 -3.92
N TYR A 239 12.81 3.91 -3.74
CA TYR A 239 12.02 3.21 -4.74
C TYR A 239 10.53 3.37 -4.47
N ALA A 240 9.67 3.13 -5.47
CA ALA A 240 8.22 3.20 -5.31
C ALA A 240 7.71 2.33 -4.13
N ARG A 241 8.28 1.13 -3.98
CA ARG A 241 7.98 0.20 -2.88
C ARG A 241 8.23 0.78 -1.47
N ASP A 242 9.15 1.74 -1.32
CA ASP A 242 9.42 2.37 -0.02
C ASP A 242 8.30 3.34 0.37
N ILE A 243 7.71 4.04 -0.60
CA ILE A 243 6.50 4.85 -0.38
C ILE A 243 5.32 3.93 -0.08
N ASP A 244 5.15 2.84 -0.82
CA ASP A 244 4.09 1.86 -0.53
C ASP A 244 4.21 1.32 0.90
N LEU A 245 5.43 0.99 1.36
CA LEU A 245 5.69 0.60 2.75
C LEU A 245 5.31 1.71 3.75
N ALA A 246 5.63 2.97 3.43
CA ALA A 246 5.30 4.11 4.28
C ALA A 246 3.78 4.31 4.38
N LEU A 247 3.05 4.16 3.28
CA LEU A 247 1.58 4.25 3.24
C LEU A 247 0.94 3.13 4.08
N HIS A 248 1.40 1.88 3.94
CA HIS A 248 0.90 0.77 4.75
C HIS A 248 1.18 1.00 6.24
N ASN A 249 2.36 1.52 6.59
CA ASN A 249 2.68 1.86 7.99
C ASN A 249 1.79 2.99 8.53
N ALA A 250 1.67 4.09 7.79
CA ALA A 250 0.89 5.26 8.19
C ALA A 250 -0.61 4.94 8.34
N LEU A 251 -1.14 4.07 7.50
CA LEU A 251 -2.55 3.68 7.54
C LEU A 251 -2.81 2.45 8.43
N GLY A 252 -1.80 1.94 9.13
CA GLY A 252 -1.94 0.78 10.03
C GLY A 252 -2.33 -0.50 9.31
N LEU A 253 -1.98 -0.62 8.02
CA LEU A 253 -2.32 -1.75 7.19
C LEU A 253 -1.30 -2.87 7.32
N ARG A 254 -1.77 -4.11 7.18
CA ARG A 254 -0.91 -5.27 6.90
C ARG A 254 -0.05 -4.96 5.68
N ARG A 255 1.23 -5.33 5.74
CA ARG A 255 2.11 -5.35 4.56
C ARG A 255 1.84 -6.58 3.69
N PRO A 256 1.60 -6.41 2.38
CA PRO A 256 1.49 -7.53 1.47
C PRO A 256 2.74 -8.42 1.49
N TYR A 257 2.58 -9.73 1.29
CA TYR A 257 3.69 -10.68 1.19
C TYR A 257 4.65 -10.32 0.05
N LEU A 258 4.12 -9.90 -1.10
CA LEU A 258 4.96 -9.41 -2.21
C LEU A 258 5.83 -8.22 -1.76
N LEU A 259 5.23 -7.25 -1.06
CA LEU A 259 5.97 -6.08 -0.58
C LEU A 259 7.05 -6.46 0.43
N ASN A 260 6.75 -7.37 1.36
CA ASN A 260 7.74 -7.90 2.30
C ASN A 260 8.91 -8.57 1.57
N ALA A 261 8.63 -9.39 0.55
CA ALA A 261 9.64 -10.08 -0.23
C ALA A 261 10.57 -9.11 -1.00
N LEU A 262 10.00 -8.04 -1.57
CA LEU A 262 10.75 -7.00 -2.31
C LEU A 262 11.64 -6.12 -1.43
N THR A 263 11.42 -6.14 -0.12
CA THR A 263 12.17 -5.31 0.85
C THR A 263 13.01 -6.13 1.82
N ALA A 264 13.03 -7.45 1.64
CA ALA A 264 13.87 -8.34 2.41
C ALA A 264 15.35 -8.19 2.00
N PRO A 265 16.31 -8.47 2.90
CA PRO A 265 17.72 -8.53 2.55
C PRO A 265 17.95 -9.46 1.34
N PRO A 266 18.76 -9.06 0.34
CA PRO A 266 19.75 -7.97 0.36
C PRO A 266 19.24 -6.60 -0.15
N ALA A 267 17.94 -6.41 -0.36
CA ALA A 267 17.36 -5.15 -0.85
C ALA A 267 16.66 -4.39 0.29
N PRO A 268 17.41 -3.82 1.26
CA PRO A 268 16.81 -3.14 2.41
C PRO A 268 15.96 -1.95 1.95
N SER A 269 14.89 -1.68 2.70
CA SER A 269 14.03 -0.53 2.46
C SER A 269 14.75 0.77 2.82
N ALA A 270 14.40 1.86 2.12
CA ALA A 270 14.76 3.22 2.50
C ALA A 270 13.94 3.74 3.70
N LEU A 271 12.97 2.97 4.20
CA LEU A 271 12.10 3.31 5.32
C LEU A 271 12.58 2.65 6.63
N LEU A 272 12.82 3.47 7.65
CA LEU A 272 13.05 3.04 9.03
C LEU A 272 11.86 3.44 9.91
N ARG A 273 11.18 2.47 10.53
CA ARG A 273 10.11 2.77 11.50
C ARG A 273 10.72 3.08 12.84
N ILE A 274 10.18 4.08 13.53
CA ILE A 274 10.62 4.40 14.90
C ILE A 274 10.37 3.22 15.85
N ALA A 275 9.30 2.46 15.62
CA ALA A 275 8.97 1.27 16.39
C ALA A 275 10.03 0.14 16.28
N ASP A 276 10.81 0.12 15.19
CA ASP A 276 11.83 -0.90 14.93
C ASP A 276 13.19 -0.53 15.57
N LEU A 277 13.34 0.70 16.10
CA LEU A 277 14.57 1.13 16.76
C LEU A 277 14.79 0.37 18.08
N PRO A 278 16.03 -0.06 18.38
CA PRO A 278 16.36 -0.70 19.64
C PRO A 278 15.97 0.20 20.81
N ASN A 279 15.43 -0.40 21.87
CA ASN A 279 15.01 0.34 23.04
C ASN A 279 16.26 0.85 23.79
N PRO A 280 16.43 2.17 24.02
CA PRO A 280 17.65 2.72 24.63
C PRO A 280 17.96 2.15 26.02
N ARG A 281 16.97 1.56 26.72
CA ARG A 281 17.12 0.93 28.03
C ARG A 281 17.74 -0.48 28.02
N ARG A 282 18.15 -1.04 26.86
CA ARG A 282 18.68 -2.41 26.75
C ARG A 282 20.21 -2.52 26.63
N LYS A 283 20.94 -1.42 26.74
CA LYS A 283 22.41 -1.43 26.87
C LYS A 283 22.78 -1.07 28.31
N ILE A 284 22.85 -2.07 29.18
CA ILE A 284 23.76 -2.27 30.34
C ILE A 284 23.31 -3.61 30.96
N ALA A 285 24.06 -4.66 30.65
CA ALA A 285 24.30 -5.84 31.48
C ALA A 285 25.63 -6.43 31.02
#